data_AF-R6JLV8-F1
#
_entry.id   AF-R6JLV8-F1
#
_cell.length_a   1.000
_cell.length_b   1.000
_cell.length_c   1.000
_cell.angle_alpha   90.00
_cell.angle_beta   90.00
_cell.angle_gamma   90.00
#
_symmetry.space_group_name_H-M   'P 1'
#
loop_
_entity.id
_entity.type
_entity.pdbx_description
1 polymer ?
#
loop_
_entity_poly.entity_id
_entity_poly.type
_entity_poly.pdbx_seq_one_letter_code
_entity_poly.pdbx_strand_id
1 'polypeptide(L)'
;MARTEVYTCDICKQSKGKDDLAKITVQTSGIRMRNVYGGFTIDICPDCLKKKGFVVEPKKNDEEDRQTMKQNEATLKDKILDILSDLDVVFAE
;
A
#
# COMPACT_ATOMS: atom_id res chain seq x y z
N MET A 1 3.44 -22.03 22.20
CA MET A 1 4.03 -20.71 21.90
C MET A 1 3.20 -20.08 20.80
N ALA A 2 2.44 -19.03 21.10
CA ALA A 2 1.61 -18.36 20.10
C ALA A 2 2.53 -17.68 19.07
N ARG A 3 2.32 -17.94 17.79
CA ARG A 3 3.07 -17.34 16.69
C ARG A 3 2.56 -15.91 16.54
N THR A 4 3.29 -14.94 17.07
CA THR A 4 2.94 -13.52 16.90
C THR A 4 3.24 -13.15 15.45
N GLU A 5 2.20 -13.08 14.61
CA GLU A 5 2.34 -12.54 13.26
C GLU A 5 2.62 -11.04 13.37
N VAL A 6 3.84 -10.63 13.02
CA VAL A 6 4.25 -9.22 13.03
C VAL A 6 3.89 -8.62 11.68
N TYR A 7 2.95 -7.67 11.67
CA TYR A 7 2.59 -6.90 10.49
C TYR A 7 3.47 -5.67 10.46
N THR A 8 4.25 -5.48 9.39
CA THR A 8 5.22 -4.39 9.28
C THR A 8 4.83 -3.48 8.13
N CYS A 9 4.83 -2.18 8.36
CA CYS A 9 4.68 -1.21 7.28
C CYS A 9 5.95 -1.18 6.43
N ASP A 10 5.84 -1.39 5.13
CA ASP A 10 6.98 -1.43 4.21
C ASP A 10 7.62 -0.05 4.01
N ILE A 11 6.91 1.04 4.28
CA ILE A 11 7.47 2.40 4.19
C ILE A 11 8.25 2.77 5.46
N CYS A 12 7.61 2.75 6.63
CA CYS A 12 8.26 3.20 7.88
C CYS A 12 8.96 2.09 8.67
N LYS A 13 8.87 0.83 8.22
CA LYS A 13 9.43 -0.37 8.86
C LYS A 13 8.98 -0.60 10.31
N GLN A 14 7.91 0.06 10.74
CA GLN A 14 7.33 -0.12 12.07
C GLN A 14 6.34 -1.28 12.10
N SER A 15 6.32 -2.01 13.20
CA SER A 15 5.28 -3.01 13.50
C SER A 15 3.93 -2.31 13.74
N LYS A 16 2.87 -2.86 13.15
CA LYS A 16 1.48 -2.38 13.21
C LYS A 16 0.53 -3.55 13.48
N GLY A 17 -0.75 -3.24 13.73
CA GLY A 17 -1.81 -4.25 13.81
C GLY A 17 -2.12 -4.85 12.44
N LYS A 18 -2.71 -6.05 12.43
CA LYS A 18 -3.11 -6.78 11.21
C LYS A 18 -4.01 -5.95 10.30
N ASP A 19 -5.00 -5.31 10.92
CA ASP A 19 -6.08 -4.62 10.22
C ASP A 19 -5.74 -3.14 9.93
N ASP A 20 -4.54 -2.71 10.31
CA ASP A 20 -4.08 -1.33 10.15
C ASP A 20 -3.22 -1.14 8.88
N LEU A 21 -3.02 -2.16 8.05
CA LEU A 21 -2.20 -2.07 6.84
C LEU A 21 -3.04 -2.17 5.57
N ALA A 22 -2.95 -1.14 4.72
CA ALA A 22 -3.44 -1.21 3.36
C ALA A 22 -2.49 -2.06 2.51
N LYS A 23 -3.05 -2.92 1.66
CA LYS A 23 -2.27 -3.80 0.78
C LYS A 23 -2.35 -3.32 -0.66
N ILE A 24 -1.21 -3.08 -1.28
CA ILE A 24 -1.08 -2.86 -2.72
C ILE A 24 -0.41 -4.09 -3.31
N THR A 25 -1.06 -4.76 -4.25
CA THR A 25 -0.48 -5.92 -4.96
C THR A 25 -0.13 -5.53 -6.38
N VAL A 26 1.16 -5.53 -6.69
CA VAL A 26 1.68 -5.33 -8.04
C VAL A 26 1.88 -6.69 -8.67
N GLN A 27 1.09 -7.03 -9.70
CA GLN A 27 1.27 -8.26 -10.44
C GLN A 27 2.50 -8.14 -11.35
N THR A 28 3.45 -9.05 -11.21
CA THR A 28 4.63 -9.09 -12.08
C THR A 28 4.48 -10.24 -13.07
N SER A 29 4.62 -9.95 -14.37
CA SER A 29 4.54 -10.95 -15.43
C SER A 29 5.87 -11.68 -15.68
N GLY A 30 6.93 -11.36 -14.93
CA GLY A 30 8.28 -11.92 -15.11
C GLY A 30 8.90 -12.58 -13.88
N ILE A 31 8.36 -12.39 -12.66
CA ILE A 31 8.93 -12.96 -11.43
C ILE A 31 8.14 -14.21 -11.03
N ARG A 32 8.77 -15.37 -11.14
CA ARG A 32 8.21 -16.66 -10.72
C ARG A 32 8.81 -17.09 -9.39
N MET A 33 7.95 -17.32 -8.39
CA MET A 33 8.30 -18.09 -7.20
C MET A 33 7.39 -19.30 -7.09
N ARG A 34 7.99 -20.50 -6.89
CA ARG A 34 7.25 -21.76 -6.65
C ARG A 34 6.10 -22.02 -7.64
N ASN A 35 6.32 -21.80 -8.93
CA ASN A 35 5.35 -22.00 -10.02
C ASN A 35 4.09 -21.13 -10.01
N VAL A 36 4.05 -20.04 -9.23
CA VAL A 36 2.98 -19.04 -9.28
C VAL A 36 3.57 -17.72 -9.81
N TYR A 37 2.82 -16.99 -10.62
CA TYR A 37 3.16 -15.59 -10.92
C TYR A 37 3.05 -14.80 -9.61
N GLY A 38 4.21 -14.48 -9.04
CA GLY A 38 4.28 -13.79 -7.76
C GLY A 38 3.93 -12.33 -7.96
N GLY A 39 2.87 -11.87 -7.30
CA GLY A 39 2.67 -10.44 -7.07
C GLY A 39 3.65 -9.94 -6.01
N PHE A 40 4.15 -8.73 -6.18
CA PHE A 40 4.81 -7.98 -5.12
C PHE A 40 3.73 -7.29 -4.29
N THR A 41 3.63 -7.65 -3.01
CA THR A 41 2.66 -7.05 -2.08
C THR A 41 3.38 -6.01 -1.24
N ILE A 42 2.78 -4.83 -1.12
CA ILE A 42 3.25 -3.70 -0.32
C ILE A 42 2.22 -3.45 0.77
N ASP A 43 2.65 -3.52 2.02
CA ASP A 43 1.84 -3.24 3.20
C ASP A 43 2.15 -1.83 3.73
N ILE A 44 1.16 -0.92 3.73
CA ILE A 44 1.35 0.50 4.08
C ILE A 44 0.41 0.90 5.23
N CYS A 45 0.95 1.52 6.28
CA CYS A 45 0.14 2.02 7.40
C CYS A 45 -0.59 3.33 7.08
N PRO A 46 -1.64 3.70 7.87
CA PRO A 46 -2.47 4.85 7.59
C PRO A 46 -1.68 6.15 7.72
N ASP A 47 -0.72 6.21 8.65
CA ASP A 47 0.16 7.37 8.84
C ASP A 47 0.99 7.67 7.59
N CYS A 48 1.53 6.63 6.94
CA CYS A 48 2.33 6.79 5.71
C CYS A 48 1.45 7.16 4.52
N LEU A 49 0.26 6.56 4.41
CA LEU A 49 -0.74 6.95 3.42
C LEU A 49 -1.15 8.42 3.55
N LYS A 50 -1.45 8.89 4.77
CA LYS A 50 -1.79 10.30 5.02
C LYS A 50 -0.65 11.24 4.63
N LYS A 51 0.61 10.88 4.92
CA LYS A 51 1.79 11.66 4.48
C LYS A 51 1.92 11.76 2.96
N LYS A 52 1.48 10.74 2.23
CA LYS A 52 1.43 10.73 0.75
C LYS A 52 0.17 11.41 0.19
N GLY A 53 -0.75 11.90 1.04
CA GLY A 53 -1.95 12.62 0.63
C GLY A 53 -3.21 11.77 0.47
N PHE A 54 -3.18 10.51 0.92
CA PHE A 54 -4.38 9.66 0.93
C PHE A 54 -5.27 9.99 2.11
N VAL A 55 -6.57 9.86 1.88
CA VAL A 55 -7.61 10.00 2.91
C VAL A 55 -8.00 8.60 3.36
N VAL A 56 -7.77 8.29 4.64
CA VAL A 56 -7.96 6.94 5.24
C VAL A 56 -9.10 6.91 6.27
N GLU A 57 -9.66 8.08 6.59
CA GLU A 57 -10.73 8.20 7.58
C GLU A 57 -12.09 7.84 6.99
N PRO A 58 -12.94 7.12 7.74
CA PRO A 58 -14.29 6.77 7.30
C PRO A 58 -15.12 8.03 7.09
N LYS A 59 -15.89 8.09 6.00
CA LYS A 59 -16.80 9.21 5.74
C LYS A 59 -18.20 8.94 6.29
N LYS A 60 -18.97 10.01 6.41
CA LYS A 60 -20.29 9.99 7.04
C LYS A 60 -21.41 9.61 6.08
N ASN A 61 -21.18 9.73 4.76
CA ASN A 61 -22.17 9.44 3.72
C ASN A 61 -21.50 8.92 2.44
N ASP A 62 -22.31 8.28 1.59
CA ASP A 62 -21.87 7.66 0.34
C ASP A 62 -21.28 8.65 -0.68
N GLU A 63 -21.69 9.91 -0.65
CA GLU A 63 -21.22 10.93 -1.60
C GLU A 63 -19.80 11.39 -1.28
N GLU A 64 -19.52 11.66 0.00
CA GLU A 64 -18.17 11.95 0.50
C GLU A 64 -17.24 10.74 0.31
N ASP A 65 -17.73 9.51 0.50
CA ASP A 65 -16.96 8.30 0.23
C ASP A 65 -16.59 8.18 -1.26
N ARG A 66 -17.54 8.42 -2.18
CA ARG A 66 -17.27 8.40 -3.62
C ARG A 66 -16.27 9.48 -4.04
N GLN A 67 -16.37 10.68 -3.48
CA GLN A 67 -15.39 11.75 -3.73
C GLN A 67 -14.00 11.35 -3.22
N THR A 68 -13.94 10.76 -2.03
CA THR A 68 -12.70 10.28 -1.42
C THR A 68 -12.05 9.16 -2.24
N MET A 69 -12.84 8.22 -2.77
CA MET A 69 -12.35 7.17 -3.66
C MET A 69 -11.72 7.76 -4.92
N LYS A 70 -12.37 8.75 -5.56
CA LYS A 70 -11.82 9.41 -6.75
C LYS A 70 -10.53 10.17 -6.44
N GLN A 71 -10.46 10.87 -5.30
CA GLN A 71 -9.25 11.53 -4.85
C GLN A 71 -8.12 10.52 -4.62
N ASN A 72 -8.37 9.46 -3.87
CA ASN A 72 -7.37 8.43 -3.60
C ASN A 72 -6.91 7.71 -4.88
N GLU A 73 -7.79 7.51 -5.86
CA GLU A 73 -7.41 6.97 -7.17
C GLU A 73 -6.44 7.91 -7.91
N ALA A 74 -6.73 9.21 -7.92
CA ALA A 74 -5.85 10.21 -8.51
C ALA A 74 -4.50 10.28 -7.77
N THR A 75 -4.53 10.30 -6.43
CA THR A 75 -3.33 10.27 -5.59
C THR A 75 -2.50 9.01 -5.86
N LEU A 76 -3.13 7.84 -6.00
CA LEU A 76 -2.41 6.60 -6.31
C LEU A 76 -1.69 6.69 -7.65
N LYS A 77 -2.35 7.19 -8.69
CA LYS A 77 -1.74 7.37 -10.02
C LYS A 77 -0.55 8.33 -9.98
N ASP A 78 -0.65 9.41 -9.23
CA ASP A 78 0.42 10.40 -9.06
C ASP A 78 1.59 9.87 -8.20
N LYS A 79 1.27 9.14 -7.12
CA LYS A 79 2.25 8.75 -6.09
C LYS A 79 2.76 7.32 -6.21
N ILE A 80 2.28 6.50 -7.14
CA ILE A 80 2.71 5.10 -7.23
C ILE A 80 4.22 4.98 -7.46
N LEU A 81 4.81 5.82 -8.30
CA LEU A 81 6.25 5.81 -8.52
C LEU A 81 7.01 6.24 -7.27
N ASP A 82 6.56 7.31 -6.59
CA ASP A 82 7.13 7.74 -5.31
C ASP A 82 7.06 6.64 -4.24
N ILE A 83 5.96 5.89 -4.18
CA ILE A 83 5.79 4.77 -3.25
C ILE A 83 6.78 3.65 -3.58
N LEU A 84 6.96 3.33 -4.87
CA LEU A 84 7.91 2.31 -5.29
C LEU A 84 9.37 2.77 -5.04
N SER A 85 9.66 4.06 -5.22
CA SER A 85 10.97 4.63 -4.89
C SER A 85 11.27 4.60 -3.39
N ASP A 86 10.28 4.85 -2.51
CA ASP A 86 10.45 4.66 -1.05
C ASP A 86 10.79 3.21 -0.67
N LEU A 87 10.51 2.25 -1.55
CA LEU A 87 10.83 0.82 -1.40
C LEU A 87 12.15 0.44 -2.08
N ASP A 88 12.96 1.43 -2.46
CA ASP A 88 14.23 1.26 -3.18
C ASP A 88 14.06 0.55 -4.55
N VAL A 89 12.86 0.63 -5.16
CA VAL A 89 12.66 0.15 -6.53
C VAL A 89 13.26 1.14 -7.51
N VAL A 90 14.32 0.72 -8.21
CA VAL A 90 14.99 1.50 -9.24
C VAL A 90 14.40 1.15 -10.61
N PHE A 91 13.91 2.15 -11.33
CA PHE A 91 13.55 2.04 -12.74
C PHE A 91 14.77 2.47 -13.56
N ALA A 92 15.39 1.53 -14.28
CA ALA A 92 16.43 1.84 -15.24
C ALA A 92 15.80 2.16 -16.61
N GLU A 93 16.34 3.16 -17.30
CA GLU A 93 15.98 3.54 -18.68
C GLU A 93 16.48 2.53 -19.71
#